data_AF-A0A2S6MVU1-F1
#
_entry.id   AF-A0A2S6MVU1-F1
#
_cell.length_a   1.000
_cell.length_b   1.000
_cell.length_c   1.000
_cell.angle_alpha   90.00
_cell.angle_beta   90.00
_cell.angle_gamma   90.00
#
_symmetry.space_group_name_H-M   'P 1'
#
loop_
_entity.id
_entity.type
_entity.pdbx_description
1 polymer ?
#
loop_
_entity_poly.entity_id
_entity_poly.type
_entity_poly.pdbx_seq_one_letter_code
_entity_poly.pdbx_strand_id
1 'polypeptide(L)'
;MKASDIMTRDVKTVSPDDTIDQAVSTLLSIRASGLPVVDANGRLVGIVSESDFLHRVEIGTAKRRPRWIEFLLGPGEVAEAYVMSHSRKVGDVMTRDVVTVAANASLNEIVAVMEKRKVKRVPVVTGDELIGIVTRADVLRAFTALRQAETPALDDQAILDQLIAELKAQGFASPRTLDVSVDHGVVTLTGEIFDERQRPALTVAAENIPGVTKVIDHLVWIEPFSGMTLDKTGMM
;
A
#
# COMPACT_ATOMS: atom_id res chain seq x y z
N MET A 1 -7.92 7.08 11.38
CA MET A 1 -7.41 5.72 11.66
C MET A 1 -5.91 5.79 11.94
N LYS A 2 -5.48 5.18 13.05
CA LYS A 2 -4.11 5.13 13.58
C LYS A 2 -3.55 3.71 13.52
N ALA A 3 -2.24 3.56 13.74
CA ALA A 3 -1.58 2.25 13.81
C ALA A 3 -2.28 1.30 14.80
N SER A 4 -2.59 1.79 16.00
CA SER A 4 -3.28 1.03 17.05
C SER A 4 -4.70 0.54 16.69
N ASP A 5 -5.33 1.14 15.69
CA ASP A 5 -6.67 0.75 15.20
C ASP A 5 -6.58 -0.48 14.27
N ILE A 6 -5.43 -0.70 13.62
CA ILE A 6 -5.28 -1.69 12.54
C ILE A 6 -4.17 -2.73 12.79
N MET A 7 -3.33 -2.52 13.80
CA MET A 7 -2.21 -3.41 14.09
C MET A 7 -2.68 -4.76 14.64
N THR A 8 -1.95 -5.80 14.29
CA THR A 8 -2.05 -7.10 14.99
C THR A 8 -1.31 -7.00 16.32
N ARG A 9 -1.99 -7.35 17.42
CA ARG A 9 -1.44 -7.27 18.79
C ARG A 9 -0.78 -8.56 19.28
N ASP A 10 -1.33 -9.72 18.98
CA ASP A 10 -0.68 -11.02 19.24
C ASP A 10 0.40 -11.26 18.18
N VAL A 11 1.51 -10.57 18.33
CA VAL A 11 2.66 -10.69 17.42
C VAL A 11 3.51 -11.84 17.90
N LYS A 12 3.64 -12.89 17.09
CA LYS A 12 4.67 -13.90 17.32
C LYS A 12 6.04 -13.29 17.01
N THR A 13 6.98 -13.54 17.90
CA THR A 13 8.35 -13.04 17.83
C THR A 13 9.33 -14.20 17.98
N VAL A 14 10.60 -13.93 17.69
CA VAL A 14 11.73 -14.83 17.95
C VAL A 14 12.81 -14.08 18.70
N SER A 15 13.70 -14.83 19.36
CA SER A 15 14.90 -14.31 20.01
C SER A 15 16.09 -14.29 19.04
N PRO A 16 17.07 -13.38 19.21
CA PRO A 16 18.35 -13.46 18.48
C PRO A 16 19.08 -14.78 18.67
N ASP A 17 18.85 -15.47 19.79
CA ASP A 17 19.46 -16.76 20.11
C ASP A 17 18.70 -17.96 19.54
N ASP A 18 17.48 -17.76 19.02
CA ASP A 18 16.73 -18.81 18.37
C ASP A 18 17.45 -19.31 17.12
N THR A 19 17.24 -20.58 16.82
CA THR A 19 17.72 -21.18 15.59
C THR A 19 16.88 -20.72 14.40
N ILE A 20 17.48 -20.74 13.21
CA ILE A 20 16.77 -20.50 11.96
C ILE A 20 15.61 -21.47 11.77
N ASP A 21 15.77 -22.74 12.14
CA ASP A 21 14.71 -23.75 12.04
C ASP A 21 13.50 -23.40 12.90
N GLN A 22 13.73 -22.88 14.11
CA GLN A 22 12.65 -22.38 14.98
C GLN A 22 11.95 -21.16 14.36
N ALA A 23 12.71 -20.22 13.79
CA ALA A 23 12.14 -19.05 13.14
C ALA A 23 11.32 -19.42 11.89
N VAL A 24 11.83 -20.32 11.05
CA VAL A 24 11.12 -20.84 9.86
C VAL A 24 9.87 -21.61 10.28
N SER A 25 9.96 -22.48 11.28
CA SER A 25 8.80 -23.21 11.80
C SER A 25 7.72 -22.25 12.31
N THR A 26 8.13 -21.19 13.01
CA THR A 26 7.22 -20.15 13.49
C THR A 26 6.54 -19.43 12.32
N LEU A 27 7.30 -19.01 11.30
CA LEU A 27 6.75 -18.37 10.09
C LEU A 27 5.68 -19.23 9.41
N LEU A 28 5.99 -20.50 9.20
CA LEU A 28 5.10 -21.46 8.54
C LEU A 28 3.84 -21.70 9.36
N SER A 29 3.96 -21.80 10.69
CA SER A 29 2.83 -22.06 11.58
C SER A 29 1.78 -20.95 11.55
N ILE A 30 2.20 -19.70 11.45
CA ILE A 30 1.31 -18.53 11.43
C ILE A 30 1.08 -17.99 10.01
N ARG A 31 1.66 -18.62 8.98
CA ARG A 31 1.63 -18.19 7.58
C ARG A 31 2.05 -16.72 7.41
N ALA A 32 3.04 -16.29 8.18
CA ALA A 32 3.63 -14.96 8.06
C ALA A 32 4.88 -15.01 7.21
N SER A 33 5.19 -13.89 6.55
CA SER A 33 6.38 -13.74 5.72
C SER A 33 7.57 -13.08 6.44
N GLY A 34 7.46 -12.91 7.76
CA GLY A 34 8.56 -12.49 8.63
C GLY A 34 8.10 -12.22 10.06
N LEU A 35 9.07 -12.15 10.96
CA LEU A 35 8.90 -12.06 12.40
C LEU A 35 9.77 -10.93 12.96
N PRO A 36 9.25 -10.14 13.90
CA PRO A 36 10.08 -9.30 14.74
C PRO A 36 11.00 -10.15 15.61
N VAL A 37 12.23 -9.68 15.80
CA VAL A 37 13.19 -10.27 16.72
C VAL A 37 13.24 -9.40 17.97
N VAL A 38 12.99 -10.00 19.14
CA VAL A 38 12.97 -9.28 20.43
C VAL A 38 14.00 -9.86 21.38
N ASP A 39 14.61 -9.01 22.20
CA ASP A 39 15.52 -9.44 23.26
C ASP A 39 14.77 -10.05 24.46
N ALA A 40 15.53 -10.51 25.47
CA ALA A 40 14.96 -11.08 26.70
C ALA A 40 14.09 -10.10 27.52
N ASN A 41 14.20 -8.79 27.26
CA ASN A 41 13.40 -7.74 27.90
C ASN A 41 12.18 -7.34 27.06
N GLY A 42 11.94 -8.01 25.92
CA GLY A 42 10.83 -7.69 25.01
C GLY A 42 11.11 -6.50 24.08
N ARG A 43 12.35 -5.99 24.03
CA ARG A 43 12.71 -4.87 23.16
C ARG A 43 12.95 -5.36 21.74
N LEU A 44 12.46 -4.61 20.77
CA LEU A 44 12.69 -4.91 19.36
C LEU A 44 14.16 -4.68 18.98
N VAL A 45 14.84 -5.74 18.52
CA VAL A 45 16.27 -5.69 18.17
C VAL A 45 16.55 -6.07 16.72
N GLY A 46 15.53 -6.54 15.99
CA GLY A 46 15.68 -6.90 14.59
C GLY A 46 14.38 -7.35 13.94
N ILE A 47 14.48 -7.70 12.67
CA ILE A 47 13.43 -8.37 11.91
C ILE A 47 14.05 -9.46 11.03
N VAL A 48 13.36 -10.58 10.91
CA VAL A 48 13.65 -11.63 9.94
C VAL A 48 12.48 -11.83 9.00
N SER A 49 12.76 -12.20 7.77
CA SER A 49 11.78 -12.40 6.71
C SER A 49 12.13 -13.64 5.89
N GLU A 50 11.15 -14.15 5.12
CA GLU A 50 11.38 -15.25 4.18
C GLU A 50 12.63 -15.02 3.30
N SER A 51 12.83 -13.79 2.82
CA SER A 51 13.98 -13.40 2.01
C SER A 51 15.33 -13.67 2.69
N ASP A 52 15.38 -13.55 4.01
CA ASP A 52 16.59 -13.79 4.81
C ASP A 52 16.89 -15.30 4.97
N PHE A 53 15.94 -16.16 4.59
CA PHE A 53 16.11 -17.61 4.54
C PHE A 53 16.28 -18.16 3.11
N LEU A 54 15.96 -17.36 2.08
CA LEU A 54 16.00 -17.80 0.67
C LEU A 54 17.41 -17.87 0.07
N HIS A 55 18.45 -17.36 0.73
CA HIS A 55 19.83 -17.32 0.21
C HIS A 55 20.79 -18.15 1.08
N ARG A 56 20.52 -19.44 1.22
CA ARG A 56 21.20 -20.33 2.16
C ARG A 56 21.94 -21.49 1.50
N VAL A 57 22.98 -21.98 2.17
CA VAL A 57 23.79 -23.10 1.66
C VAL A 57 23.03 -24.41 1.73
N GLU A 58 22.18 -24.58 2.73
CA GLU A 58 21.40 -25.80 2.99
C GLU A 58 20.41 -26.12 1.86
N ILE A 59 19.91 -25.08 1.18
CA ILE A 59 18.98 -25.21 0.04
C ILE A 59 19.68 -24.95 -1.31
N GLY A 60 21.01 -24.79 -1.32
CA GLY A 60 21.80 -24.60 -2.53
C GLY A 60 21.62 -23.25 -3.24
N THR A 61 20.97 -22.28 -2.61
CA THR A 61 20.64 -20.96 -3.19
C THR A 61 21.55 -19.83 -2.73
N ALA A 62 22.60 -20.15 -1.96
CA ALA A 62 23.61 -19.19 -1.57
C ALA A 62 24.15 -18.46 -2.81
N LYS A 63 24.11 -17.12 -2.80
CA LYS A 63 24.58 -16.31 -3.93
C LYS A 63 26.08 -16.56 -4.16
N ARG A 64 26.42 -17.35 -5.18
CA ARG A 64 27.80 -17.45 -5.66
C ARG A 64 28.13 -16.19 -6.44
N ARG A 65 28.89 -15.28 -5.82
CA ARG A 65 29.41 -14.11 -6.53
C ARG A 65 30.67 -14.51 -7.31
N PRO A 66 30.88 -13.94 -8.52
CA PRO A 66 32.16 -14.06 -9.20
C PRO A 66 33.31 -13.51 -8.33
N ARG A 67 34.46 -14.21 -8.27
CA ARG A 67 35.60 -13.84 -7.41
C ARG A 67 36.11 -12.41 -7.58
N TRP A 68 35.97 -11.83 -8.77
CA TRP A 68 36.37 -10.45 -9.03
C TRP A 68 35.48 -9.44 -8.28
N ILE A 69 34.21 -9.77 -8.02
CA ILE A 69 33.29 -8.96 -7.22
C ILE A 69 33.64 -9.09 -5.73
N GLU A 70 34.00 -10.28 -5.27
CA GLU A 70 34.48 -10.52 -3.89
C GLU A 70 35.77 -9.75 -3.61
N PHE A 71 36.70 -9.73 -4.58
CA PHE A 71 37.93 -8.96 -4.49
C PHE A 71 37.67 -7.44 -4.40
N LEU A 72 36.70 -6.92 -5.15
CA LEU A 72 36.34 -5.50 -5.16
C LEU A 72 35.66 -5.05 -3.85
N LEU A 73 34.77 -5.89 -3.29
CA LEU A 73 34.03 -5.58 -2.06
C LEU A 73 34.90 -5.69 -0.79
N GLY A 74 36.04 -6.37 -0.89
CA GLY A 74 36.98 -6.55 0.20
C GLY A 74 36.61 -7.69 1.16
N PRO A 75 37.54 -8.07 2.06
CA PRO A 75 37.41 -9.27 2.89
C PRO A 75 36.26 -9.20 3.91
N GLY A 76 35.84 -8.00 4.32
CA GLY A 76 34.73 -7.81 5.27
C GLY A 76 33.38 -8.27 4.71
N GLU A 77 33.03 -7.84 3.49
CA GLU A 77 31.76 -8.18 2.84
C GLU A 77 31.67 -9.69 2.55
N VAL A 78 32.79 -10.32 2.20
CA VAL A 78 32.86 -11.77 1.97
C VAL A 78 32.63 -12.55 3.27
N ALA A 79 33.20 -12.08 4.38
CA ALA A 79 33.00 -12.69 5.69
C ALA A 79 31.55 -12.56 6.16
N GLU A 80 30.92 -11.38 5.97
CA GLU A 80 29.52 -11.15 6.30
C GLU A 80 28.58 -12.05 5.48
N ALA A 81 28.83 -12.19 4.17
CA ALA A 81 28.08 -13.10 3.31
C ALA A 81 28.23 -14.58 3.73
N TYR A 82 29.42 -14.98 4.22
CA TYR A 82 29.63 -16.32 4.76
C TYR A 82 28.79 -16.56 6.02
N VAL A 83 28.78 -15.61 6.97
CA VAL A 83 27.95 -15.68 8.18
C VAL A 83 26.47 -15.75 7.82
N MET A 84 25.99 -14.88 6.92
CA MET A 84 24.59 -14.88 6.48
C MET A 84 24.14 -16.22 5.88
N SER A 85 25.03 -16.86 5.13
CA SER A 85 24.73 -18.11 4.41
C SER A 85 24.94 -19.38 5.23
N HIS A 86 25.75 -19.35 6.30
CA HIS A 86 26.11 -20.54 7.09
C HIS A 86 25.71 -20.47 8.58
N SER A 87 25.33 -19.30 9.10
CA SER A 87 24.90 -19.22 10.49
C SER A 87 23.59 -19.98 10.71
N ARG A 88 23.46 -20.52 11.93
CA ARG A 88 22.28 -21.23 12.44
C ARG A 88 21.42 -20.38 13.35
N LYS A 89 21.86 -19.17 13.73
CA LYS A 89 21.14 -18.27 14.65
C LYS A 89 20.41 -17.15 13.93
N VAL A 90 19.27 -16.76 14.48
CA VAL A 90 18.47 -15.61 14.02
C VAL A 90 19.25 -14.30 14.11
N GLY A 91 19.97 -14.05 15.21
CA GLY A 91 20.69 -12.80 15.45
C GLY A 91 21.79 -12.50 14.44
N ASP A 92 22.30 -13.53 13.77
CA ASP A 92 23.35 -13.42 12.75
C ASP A 92 22.78 -13.13 11.36
N VAL A 93 21.46 -13.28 11.16
CA VAL A 93 20.81 -13.10 9.86
C VAL A 93 19.71 -12.03 9.86
N MET A 94 19.34 -11.53 11.04
CA MET A 94 18.32 -10.51 11.16
C MET A 94 18.79 -9.15 10.65
N THR A 95 17.84 -8.40 10.08
CA THR A 95 18.06 -6.97 9.80
C THR A 95 17.90 -6.17 11.09
N ARG A 96 18.95 -5.41 11.46
CA ARG A 96 18.99 -4.62 12.70
C ARG A 96 18.44 -3.20 12.55
N ASP A 97 18.55 -2.60 11.37
CA ASP A 97 17.95 -1.29 11.07
C ASP A 97 16.45 -1.47 10.81
N VAL A 98 15.69 -1.65 11.89
CA VAL A 98 14.25 -1.84 11.84
C VAL A 98 13.56 -0.50 11.87
N VAL A 99 12.80 -0.21 10.82
CA VAL A 99 11.96 0.98 10.78
C VAL A 99 10.66 0.69 11.50
N THR A 100 10.35 1.50 12.51
CA THR A 100 9.18 1.36 13.39
C THR A 100 8.27 2.58 13.32
N VAL A 101 7.06 2.44 13.83
CA VAL A 101 6.11 3.55 14.03
C VAL A 101 5.53 3.50 15.44
N ALA A 102 5.06 4.65 15.94
CA ALA A 102 4.37 4.73 17.21
C ALA A 102 2.90 4.26 17.11
N ALA A 103 2.29 3.86 18.22
CA ALA A 103 0.89 3.42 18.28
C ALA A 103 -0.12 4.45 17.74
N ASN A 104 0.21 5.73 17.85
CA ASN A 104 -0.62 6.86 17.43
C ASN A 104 -0.33 7.33 16.00
N ALA A 105 0.65 6.72 15.30
CA ALA A 105 1.00 7.07 13.92
C ALA A 105 -0.22 6.95 13.00
N SER A 106 -0.33 7.89 12.06
CA SER A 106 -1.47 7.91 11.12
C SER A 106 -1.34 6.82 10.06
N LEU A 107 -2.46 6.40 9.45
CA LEU A 107 -2.41 5.46 8.33
C LEU A 107 -1.52 5.95 7.18
N ASN A 108 -1.57 7.25 6.86
CA ASN A 108 -0.73 7.87 5.83
C ASN A 108 0.76 7.74 6.16
N GLU A 109 1.14 8.05 7.41
CA GLU A 109 2.52 7.90 7.88
C GLU A 109 3.04 6.46 7.74
N ILE A 110 2.22 5.47 8.11
CA ILE A 110 2.56 4.05 7.97
C ILE A 110 2.81 3.69 6.50
N VAL A 111 1.93 4.12 5.60
CA VAL A 111 2.05 3.87 4.15
C VAL A 111 3.30 4.54 3.59
N ALA A 112 3.53 5.82 3.93
CA ALA A 112 4.71 6.56 3.50
C ALA A 112 6.01 5.88 3.95
N VAL A 113 6.05 5.36 5.18
CA VAL A 113 7.18 4.58 5.69
C VAL A 113 7.36 3.28 4.90
N MET A 114 6.28 2.53 4.66
CA MET A 114 6.32 1.27 3.89
C MET A 114 6.84 1.49 2.47
N GLU A 115 6.43 2.55 1.80
CA GLU A 115 6.86 2.89 0.43
C GLU A 115 8.32 3.36 0.40
N LYS A 116 8.66 4.34 1.24
CA LYS A 116 10.01 4.92 1.30
C LYS A 116 11.07 3.88 1.62
N ARG A 117 10.76 2.95 2.54
CA ARG A 117 11.68 1.90 2.99
C ARG A 117 11.50 0.58 2.23
N LYS A 118 10.54 0.52 1.31
CA LYS A 118 10.18 -0.67 0.52
C LYS A 118 9.91 -1.91 1.38
N VAL A 119 9.35 -1.71 2.57
CA VAL A 119 9.03 -2.80 3.50
C VAL A 119 7.57 -3.26 3.32
N LYS A 120 7.32 -4.53 3.65
CA LYS A 120 5.99 -5.15 3.57
C LYS A 120 5.21 -5.06 4.89
N ARG A 121 5.90 -4.73 5.98
CA ARG A 121 5.37 -4.63 7.33
C ARG A 121 6.20 -3.65 8.14
N VAL A 122 5.58 -3.07 9.16
CA VAL A 122 6.20 -2.10 10.06
C VAL A 122 5.82 -2.48 11.49
N PRO A 123 6.81 -2.78 12.35
CA PRO A 123 6.57 -2.95 13.77
C PRO A 123 6.05 -1.66 14.42
N VAL A 124 5.10 -1.82 15.34
CA VAL A 124 4.55 -0.74 16.15
C VAL A 124 5.14 -0.85 17.55
N VAL A 125 5.70 0.25 18.03
CA VAL A 125 6.43 0.28 19.32
C VAL A 125 5.92 1.35 20.26
N THR A 126 6.14 1.15 21.56
CA THR A 126 6.07 2.19 22.59
C THR A 126 7.45 2.32 23.22
N GLY A 127 8.19 3.38 22.87
CA GLY A 127 9.63 3.40 23.10
C GLY A 127 10.31 2.31 22.28
N ASP A 128 10.98 1.37 22.94
CA ASP A 128 11.64 0.21 22.28
C ASP A 128 10.85 -1.09 22.41
N GLU A 129 9.73 -1.07 23.12
CA GLU A 129 8.89 -2.26 23.34
C GLU A 129 7.97 -2.49 22.13
N LEU A 130 7.99 -3.71 21.61
CA LEU A 130 7.10 -4.12 20.52
C LEU A 130 5.68 -4.35 21.05
N ILE A 131 4.72 -3.58 20.56
CA ILE A 131 3.31 -3.67 20.97
C ILE A 131 2.37 -4.13 19.86
N GLY A 132 2.87 -4.23 18.63
CA GLY A 132 2.08 -4.66 17.49
C GLY A 132 2.86 -4.67 16.19
N ILE A 133 2.20 -5.12 15.13
CA ILE A 133 2.74 -5.06 13.77
C ILE A 133 1.64 -4.67 12.79
N VAL A 134 1.98 -3.83 11.82
CA VAL A 134 1.08 -3.48 10.70
C VAL A 134 1.67 -4.03 9.42
N THR A 135 0.88 -4.81 8.69
CA THR A 135 1.23 -5.35 7.38
C THR A 135 0.47 -4.63 6.26
N ARG A 136 0.92 -4.79 5.00
CA ARG A 136 0.13 -4.31 3.84
C ARG A 136 -1.29 -4.89 3.81
N ALA A 137 -1.49 -6.12 4.27
CA ALA A 137 -2.82 -6.72 4.34
C ALA A 137 -3.72 -5.96 5.32
N ASP A 138 -3.18 -5.48 6.44
CA ASP A 138 -3.94 -4.71 7.43
C ASP A 138 -4.32 -3.34 6.87
N VAL A 139 -3.44 -2.70 6.10
CA VAL A 139 -3.74 -1.47 5.35
C VAL A 139 -4.86 -1.69 4.34
N LEU A 140 -4.87 -2.83 3.62
CA LEU A 140 -5.94 -3.17 2.69
C LEU A 140 -7.27 -3.43 3.41
N ARG A 141 -7.26 -4.10 4.57
CA ARG A 141 -8.46 -4.28 5.40
C ARG A 141 -9.01 -2.92 5.87
N ALA A 142 -8.12 -2.03 6.31
CA ALA A 142 -8.47 -0.67 6.70
C ALA A 142 -9.17 0.10 5.57
N PHE A 143 -8.65 -0.01 4.34
CA PHE A 143 -9.27 0.59 3.16
C PHE A 143 -10.71 0.09 2.94
N THR A 144 -10.96 -1.21 3.07
CA THR A 144 -12.33 -1.76 2.92
C THR A 144 -13.29 -1.28 4.00
N ALA A 145 -12.82 -1.16 5.26
CA ALA A 145 -13.65 -0.68 6.37
C ALA A 145 -14.03 0.80 6.20
N LEU A 146 -13.12 1.63 5.69
CA LEU A 146 -13.39 3.04 5.40
C LEU A 146 -14.45 3.21 4.30
N ARG A 147 -14.41 2.36 3.25
CA ARG A 147 -15.42 2.42 2.17
C ARG A 147 -16.82 1.96 2.59
N GLN A 148 -16.93 1.07 3.56
CA GLN A 148 -18.24 0.59 4.03
C GLN A 148 -18.93 1.56 5.01
N ALA A 149 -18.19 2.55 5.51
CA ALA A 149 -18.69 3.52 6.48
C ALA A 149 -19.39 4.74 5.85
N GLU A 150 -19.46 4.82 4.52
CA GLU A 150 -20.15 5.86 3.75
C GLU A 150 -21.26 5.14 2.92
N THR A 151 -22.54 5.51 2.90
CA THR A 151 -23.17 6.82 3.05
C THR A 151 -24.67 6.71 3.41
N PRO A 152 -25.26 7.60 4.25
CA PRO A 152 -26.71 7.89 4.19
C PRO A 152 -27.12 8.44 2.81
N ALA A 153 -28.31 8.09 2.31
CA ALA A 153 -28.81 8.60 1.04
C ALA A 153 -28.86 10.14 1.07
N LEU A 154 -28.05 10.79 0.23
CA LEU A 154 -28.20 12.21 -0.08
C LEU A 154 -29.41 12.39 -0.99
N ASP A 155 -30.07 13.55 -0.88
CA ASP A 155 -31.04 13.96 -1.89
C ASP A 155 -30.31 14.40 -3.17
N ASP A 156 -31.02 14.42 -4.29
CA ASP A 156 -30.43 14.72 -5.60
C ASP A 156 -29.76 16.09 -5.67
N GLN A 157 -30.27 17.07 -4.91
CA GLN A 157 -29.69 18.41 -4.84
C GLN A 157 -28.35 18.39 -4.12
N ALA A 158 -28.23 17.68 -2.99
CA ALA A 158 -26.97 17.51 -2.30
C ALA A 158 -25.93 16.73 -3.14
N ILE A 159 -26.38 15.73 -3.90
CA ILE A 159 -25.52 15.02 -4.87
C ILE A 159 -24.98 16.00 -5.92
N LEU A 160 -25.86 16.80 -6.52
CA LEU A 160 -25.49 17.78 -7.55
C LEU A 160 -24.51 18.83 -7.01
N ASP A 161 -24.82 19.42 -5.85
CA ASP A 161 -23.99 20.44 -5.23
C ASP A 161 -22.59 19.90 -4.89
N GLN A 162 -22.51 18.67 -4.36
CA GLN A 162 -21.26 18.02 -4.03
C GLN A 162 -20.44 17.66 -5.28
N LEU A 163 -21.10 17.15 -6.32
CA LEU A 163 -20.45 16.85 -7.60
C LEU A 163 -19.89 18.12 -8.25
N ILE A 164 -20.66 19.21 -8.29
CA ILE A 164 -20.19 20.49 -8.83
C ILE A 164 -18.99 21.01 -8.04
N ALA A 165 -18.99 20.88 -6.70
CA ALA A 165 -17.87 21.29 -5.87
C ALA A 165 -16.60 20.46 -6.15
N GLU A 166 -16.73 19.14 -6.26
CA GLU A 166 -15.62 18.22 -6.59
C GLU A 166 -15.03 18.53 -7.98
N LEU A 167 -15.88 18.68 -9.00
CA LEU A 167 -15.45 19.00 -10.36
C LEU A 167 -14.71 20.34 -10.45
N LYS A 168 -15.14 21.34 -9.68
CA LYS A 168 -14.44 22.63 -9.58
C LYS A 168 -13.07 22.50 -8.92
N ALA A 169 -12.91 21.60 -7.95
CA ALA A 169 -11.66 21.43 -7.22
C ALA A 169 -10.56 20.76 -8.05
N GLN A 170 -10.92 19.85 -8.96
CA GLN A 170 -9.95 18.98 -9.65
C GLN A 170 -9.38 19.55 -10.96
N GLY A 171 -9.84 20.73 -11.42
CA GLY A 171 -9.24 21.50 -12.53
C GLY A 171 -9.33 20.87 -13.94
N PHE A 172 -9.78 19.62 -14.07
CA PHE A 172 -9.99 18.93 -15.35
C PHE A 172 -11.41 19.08 -15.91
N ALA A 173 -12.32 19.72 -15.16
CA ALA A 173 -13.67 20.02 -15.61
C ALA A 173 -13.82 21.51 -15.91
N SER A 174 -14.42 21.85 -17.04
CA SER A 174 -14.81 23.22 -17.36
C SER A 174 -16.30 23.39 -17.03
N PRO A 175 -16.68 24.20 -16.03
CA PRO A 175 -18.08 24.42 -15.67
C PRO A 175 -18.92 25.09 -16.77
N ARG A 176 -18.29 25.56 -17.85
CA ARG A 176 -18.97 26.25 -18.96
C ARG A 176 -19.41 25.32 -20.09
N THR A 177 -18.80 24.15 -20.20
CA THR A 177 -19.05 23.20 -21.29
C THR A 177 -19.66 21.90 -20.81
N LEU A 178 -19.89 21.77 -19.50
CA LEU A 178 -20.41 20.58 -18.85
C LEU A 178 -21.71 20.91 -18.11
N ASP A 179 -22.79 20.26 -18.51
CA ASP A 179 -24.07 20.23 -17.83
C ASP A 179 -24.20 18.92 -17.04
N VAL A 180 -24.68 19.04 -15.80
CA VAL A 180 -24.81 17.91 -14.87
C VAL A 180 -26.20 17.97 -14.26
N SER A 181 -26.94 16.88 -14.37
CA SER A 181 -28.24 16.71 -13.73
C SER A 181 -28.26 15.44 -12.89
N VAL A 182 -29.07 15.44 -11.84
CA VAL A 182 -29.27 14.30 -10.94
C VAL A 182 -30.76 14.05 -10.81
N ASP A 183 -31.18 12.80 -11.01
CA ASP A 183 -32.55 12.35 -10.80
C ASP A 183 -32.54 10.97 -10.14
N HIS A 184 -33.08 10.86 -8.93
CA HIS A 184 -33.13 9.64 -8.12
C HIS A 184 -31.76 8.94 -8.00
N GLY A 185 -30.70 9.73 -7.75
CA GLY A 185 -29.32 9.26 -7.68
C GLY A 185 -28.70 8.89 -9.04
N VAL A 186 -29.38 9.11 -10.17
CA VAL A 186 -28.82 8.92 -11.51
C VAL A 186 -28.22 10.24 -11.98
N VAL A 187 -26.90 10.28 -12.17
CA VAL A 187 -26.19 11.45 -12.69
C VAL A 187 -26.13 11.37 -14.20
N THR A 188 -26.55 12.42 -14.90
CA THR A 188 -26.36 12.55 -16.35
C THR A 188 -25.33 13.64 -16.64
N LEU A 189 -24.26 13.27 -17.34
CA LEU A 189 -23.18 14.14 -17.76
C LEU A 189 -23.38 14.49 -19.24
N THR A 190 -23.66 15.75 -19.55
CA THR A 190 -23.85 16.23 -20.93
C THR A 190 -22.88 17.36 -21.20
N GLY A 191 -22.28 17.42 -22.39
CA GLY A 191 -21.41 18.55 -22.73
C GLY A 191 -20.22 18.18 -23.60
N GLU A 192 -19.30 19.13 -23.72
CA GLU A 192 -18.14 19.04 -24.58
C GLU A 192 -16.88 18.80 -23.76
N ILE A 193 -16.12 17.78 -24.15
CA ILE A 193 -14.76 17.53 -23.68
C ILE A 193 -13.78 17.77 -24.82
N PHE A 194 -12.59 18.24 -24.51
CA PHE A 194 -11.54 18.52 -25.50
C PHE A 194 -10.41 17.49 -25.46
N ASP A 195 -10.42 16.64 -24.44
CA ASP A 195 -9.50 15.52 -24.27
C ASP A 195 -10.31 14.29 -23.80
N GLU A 196 -10.23 13.18 -24.53
CA GLU A 196 -10.95 11.94 -24.18
C GLU A 196 -10.57 11.40 -22.78
N ARG A 197 -9.42 11.80 -22.21
CA ARG A 197 -9.06 11.46 -20.82
C ARG A 197 -9.97 12.13 -19.78
N GLN A 198 -10.70 13.19 -20.16
CA GLN A 198 -11.67 13.85 -19.28
C GLN A 198 -12.90 12.97 -19.03
N ARG A 199 -13.35 12.20 -20.04
CA ARG A 199 -14.56 11.35 -19.94
C ARG A 199 -14.50 10.36 -18.76
N PRO A 200 -13.47 9.50 -18.62
CA PRO A 200 -13.38 8.59 -17.49
C PRO A 200 -13.19 9.34 -16.16
N ALA A 201 -12.49 10.48 -16.15
CA ALA A 201 -12.30 11.28 -14.94
C ALA A 201 -13.63 11.88 -14.42
N LEU A 202 -14.46 12.43 -15.32
CA LEU A 202 -15.79 12.95 -15.00
C LEU A 202 -16.74 11.85 -14.53
N THR A 203 -16.70 10.69 -15.18
CA THR A 203 -17.51 9.52 -14.79
C THR A 203 -17.15 9.05 -13.38
N VAL A 204 -15.85 8.89 -13.09
CA VAL A 204 -15.37 8.46 -11.77
C VAL A 204 -15.66 9.50 -10.69
N ALA A 205 -15.57 10.80 -10.99
CA ALA A 205 -15.94 11.86 -10.06
C ALA A 205 -17.43 11.76 -9.66
N ALA A 206 -18.31 11.53 -10.64
CA ALA A 206 -19.75 11.33 -10.38
C ALA A 206 -20.03 10.04 -9.58
N GLU A 207 -19.42 8.91 -9.94
CA GLU A 207 -19.60 7.62 -9.25
C GLU A 207 -19.16 7.65 -7.77
N ASN A 208 -18.20 8.51 -7.42
CA ASN A 208 -17.68 8.61 -6.05
C ASN A 208 -18.55 9.50 -5.14
N ILE A 209 -19.59 10.15 -5.67
CA ILE A 209 -20.49 10.96 -4.84
C ILE A 209 -21.46 10.03 -4.08
N PRO A 210 -21.45 10.06 -2.73
CA PRO A 210 -22.56 9.66 -1.88
C PRO A 210 -23.96 9.68 -2.48
N GLY A 211 -24.62 8.52 -2.64
CA GLY A 211 -26.00 8.43 -3.13
C GLY A 211 -26.16 8.29 -4.64
N VAL A 212 -25.07 8.39 -5.41
CA VAL A 212 -25.10 8.09 -6.86
C VAL A 212 -25.26 6.58 -7.08
N THR A 213 -26.26 6.21 -7.87
CA THR A 213 -26.60 4.83 -8.20
C THR A 213 -26.17 4.44 -9.62
N LYS A 214 -26.11 5.42 -10.52
CA LYS A 214 -25.74 5.23 -11.93
C LYS A 214 -25.24 6.54 -12.54
N VAL A 215 -24.31 6.44 -13.47
CA VAL A 215 -23.88 7.57 -14.31
C VAL A 215 -24.24 7.30 -15.78
N ILE A 216 -24.84 8.30 -16.42
CA ILE A 216 -25.16 8.32 -17.85
C ILE A 216 -24.22 9.34 -18.52
N ASP A 217 -23.43 8.85 -19.47
CA ASP A 217 -22.46 9.64 -20.23
C ASP A 217 -23.03 10.05 -21.60
N HIS A 218 -23.31 11.34 -21.76
CA HIS A 218 -23.65 12.02 -23.00
C HIS A 218 -22.60 13.07 -23.39
N LEU A 219 -21.34 12.89 -22.97
CA LEU A 219 -20.24 13.77 -23.33
C LEU A 219 -19.83 13.56 -24.78
N VAL A 220 -19.57 14.65 -25.49
CA VAL A 220 -19.08 14.67 -26.86
C VAL A 220 -17.64 15.15 -26.85
N TRP A 221 -16.74 14.39 -27.49
CA TRP A 221 -15.38 14.86 -27.68
C TRP A 221 -15.27 15.71 -28.93
N ILE A 222 -14.76 16.92 -28.72
CA ILE A 222 -14.46 17.88 -29.77
C ILE A 222 -12.94 17.94 -29.92
N GLU A 223 -12.47 17.56 -31.11
CA GLU A 223 -11.05 17.62 -31.42
C GLU A 223 -10.61 19.10 -31.48
N PRO A 224 -9.62 19.51 -30.66
CA PRO A 224 -9.38 20.93 -30.37
C PRO A 224 -8.83 21.73 -31.56
N PHE A 225 -8.32 21.09 -32.61
CA PHE A 225 -7.75 21.78 -33.77
C PHE A 225 -8.72 21.89 -34.96
N SER A 226 -9.63 20.93 -35.13
CA SER A 226 -10.58 20.88 -36.25
C SER A 226 -12.02 21.22 -35.85
N GLY A 227 -12.36 21.16 -34.56
CA GLY A 227 -13.73 21.32 -34.09
C GLY A 227 -14.67 20.18 -34.51
N MET A 228 -14.13 19.09 -35.06
CA MET A 228 -14.92 17.92 -35.44
C MET A 228 -15.34 17.14 -34.20
N THR A 229 -16.59 16.68 -34.22
CA THR A 229 -17.12 15.74 -33.23
C THR A 229 -16.76 14.32 -33.65
N LEU A 230 -16.14 13.58 -32.75
CA LEU A 230 -15.80 12.16 -32.95
C LEU A 230 -16.77 11.33 -32.12
N ASP A 231 -17.74 10.70 -32.79
CA ASP A 231 -18.66 9.77 -32.14
C ASP A 231 -17.98 8.40 -31.90
N LYS A 232 -18.45 7.66 -30.90
CA LYS A 232 -17.94 6.36 -30.43
C LYS A 232 -17.77 5.31 -31.53
N THR A 233 -18.39 5.51 -32.69
CA THR A 233 -18.41 4.56 -33.81
C THR A 233 -17.16 4.66 -34.72
N GLY A 234 -16.27 5.63 -34.52
CA GLY A 234 -15.13 5.91 -35.40
C GLY A 234 -13.78 5.24 -35.05
N MET A 235 -13.68 4.45 -33.97
CA MET A 235 -12.43 3.75 -33.62
C MET A 235 -12.58 2.23 -33.81
N MET A 236 -12.35 1.77 -35.04
CA MET A 236 -11.77 0.44 -35.32
C MET A 236 -10.39 0.63 -35.92
#